data_AF-A0A3C1C441-F1
#
_entry.id   AF-A0A3C1C441-F1
#
_cell.length_a   1.000
_cell.length_b   1.000
_cell.length_c   1.000
_cell.angle_alpha   90.00
_cell.angle_beta   90.00
_cell.angle_gamma   90.00
#
_symmetry.space_group_name_H-M   'P 1'
#
loop_
_entity.id
_entity.type
_entity.pdbx_description
1 polymer ?
#
loop_
_entity_poly.entity_id
_entity_poly.type
_entity_poly.pdbx_seq_one_letter_code
_entity_poly.pdbx_strand_id
1 'polypeptide(L)'
;MDGVPMMFYGQEMGAQNNAGEYGARTDFADGISPNNNFARYETNFGKSIPHFKRYNHMTNIWNAAWAADIRATYGRLNAARENSPALRSQQNYFLDDSTSGVWNPDIFAVAKFQQPGVSAATQDVVFAFINNNFRANYNRAGNFKLNATNTAGANWFGIQPAHAYNVINIAATNPTTTLWETNKLGSELVANGIYVGFQSNATWSGGQAQFIRLLDITAGMTATNVNDMFLNADRLPAPVIATISNRTVAVSNTLAFAVQVTQDPADTVVLACASTLAPSNWTFTAPNNFSFTPAADETGVHTFLFTATGQDGFDEELITITVTASQEPTPYEQWATAAGLDPQGANGAPGDNYDGDGFTNEEEYSADTDPTDPSSFLQFQNLSFSGTDLNLVLDKDSAAPRAYVIHAARQLAGNGWDWTVLGTNSSTNGILPINNATNPVLMFKITIPAAP
;
A
#
# COMPACT_ATOMS: atom_id res chain seq x y z
N MET A 1 -11.45 29.64 -4.32
CA MET A 1 -10.15 29.21 -4.87
C MET A 1 -10.18 27.72 -5.09
N ASP A 2 -9.38 27.25 -6.03
CA ASP A 2 -9.29 25.83 -6.37
C ASP A 2 -8.41 25.08 -5.36
N GLY A 3 -8.47 23.75 -5.41
CA GLY A 3 -7.64 22.88 -4.60
C GLY A 3 -8.33 22.28 -3.38
N VAL A 4 -7.54 21.53 -2.62
CA VAL A 4 -7.97 20.82 -1.42
C VAL A 4 -7.79 21.75 -0.22
N PRO A 5 -8.87 22.15 0.48
CA PRO A 5 -8.76 23.01 1.64
C PRO A 5 -8.14 22.23 2.79
N MET A 6 -7.16 22.85 3.46
CA MET A 6 -6.63 22.37 4.72
C MET A 6 -7.17 23.24 5.85
N MET A 7 -7.55 22.62 6.96
CA MET A 7 -7.95 23.30 8.18
C MET A 7 -7.01 22.89 9.31
N PHE A 8 -6.58 23.86 10.12
CA PHE A 8 -5.86 23.55 11.35
C PHE A 8 -6.86 23.26 12.47
N TYR A 9 -6.56 22.27 13.31
CA TYR A 9 -7.45 21.86 14.39
C TYR A 9 -7.77 23.03 15.32
N GLY A 10 -9.06 23.29 15.54
CA GLY A 10 -9.57 24.35 16.40
C GLY A 10 -9.81 25.68 15.69
N GLN A 11 -9.46 25.83 14.41
CA GLN A 11 -9.78 27.02 13.63
C GLN A 11 -11.30 27.25 13.51
N GLU A 12 -12.05 26.16 13.39
CA GLU A 12 -13.51 26.08 13.45
C GLU A 12 -14.09 26.44 14.82
N MET A 13 -13.25 26.46 15.85
CA MET A 13 -13.56 26.92 17.21
C MET A 13 -12.94 28.28 17.52
N GLY A 14 -12.37 28.95 16.52
CA GLY A 14 -11.74 30.26 16.67
C GLY A 14 -10.43 30.23 17.45
N ALA A 15 -9.65 29.15 17.33
CA ALA A 15 -8.30 29.07 17.88
C ALA A 15 -7.45 30.27 17.45
N GLN A 16 -6.67 30.80 18.39
CA GLN A 16 -5.81 31.95 18.22
C GLN A 16 -4.35 31.58 18.53
N ASN A 17 -3.43 32.44 18.09
CA ASN A 17 -2.00 32.31 18.40
C ASN A 17 -1.72 32.46 19.90
N ASN A 18 -0.55 32.05 20.40
CA ASN A 18 -0.21 32.14 21.83
C ASN A 18 -0.42 33.54 22.44
N ALA A 19 -1.37 33.69 23.37
CA ALA A 19 -1.64 34.94 24.08
C ALA A 19 -0.49 35.41 25.00
N GLY A 20 0.35 34.49 25.47
CA GLY A 20 1.51 34.82 26.30
C GLY A 20 2.69 35.40 25.52
N GLU A 21 2.73 35.20 24.20
CA GLU A 21 3.81 35.69 23.32
C GLU A 21 3.35 36.88 22.47
N TYR A 22 2.13 36.80 21.91
CA TYR A 22 1.63 37.78 20.95
C TYR A 22 0.56 38.67 21.58
N GLY A 23 0.72 39.98 21.41
CA GLY A 23 -0.22 40.99 21.89
C GLY A 23 -1.33 41.35 20.90
N ALA A 24 -2.12 42.36 21.25
CA ALA A 24 -3.08 42.97 20.36
C ALA A 24 -2.39 43.55 19.12
N ARG A 25 -3.08 43.46 17.97
CA ARG A 25 -2.63 44.06 16.71
C ARG A 25 -3.39 45.36 16.48
N THR A 26 -2.82 46.27 15.71
CA THR A 26 -3.48 47.53 15.32
C THR A 26 -4.80 47.32 14.58
N ASP A 27 -4.97 46.17 13.92
CA ASP A 27 -6.18 45.75 13.23
C ASP A 27 -7.03 44.72 14.01
N PHE A 28 -6.62 44.39 15.24
CA PHE A 28 -7.39 43.56 16.18
C PHE A 28 -7.15 43.99 17.64
N ALA A 29 -7.88 45.03 18.04
CA ALA A 29 -7.76 45.67 19.35
C ALA A 29 -8.25 44.79 20.52
N ASP A 30 -9.09 43.79 20.25
CA ASP A 30 -9.60 42.85 21.27
C ASP A 30 -8.51 41.94 21.85
N GLY A 31 -7.33 41.92 21.22
CA GLY A 31 -6.20 41.11 21.66
C GLY A 31 -6.40 39.62 21.46
N ILE A 32 -5.45 38.84 21.97
CA ILE A 32 -5.51 37.39 21.92
C ILE A 32 -6.05 36.87 23.25
N SER A 33 -7.09 36.05 23.19
CA SER A 33 -7.69 35.44 24.36
C SER A 33 -6.95 34.17 24.76
N PRO A 34 -6.48 34.04 26.01
CA PRO A 34 -5.90 32.78 26.51
C PRO A 34 -6.93 31.62 26.54
N ASN A 35 -8.22 31.94 26.48
CA ASN A 35 -9.28 30.94 26.37
C ASN A 35 -9.36 30.29 24.97
N ASN A 36 -8.73 30.88 23.96
CA ASN A 36 -8.75 30.38 22.58
C ASN A 36 -7.39 29.79 22.16
N ASN A 37 -6.65 29.24 23.13
CA ASN A 37 -5.28 28.79 22.95
C ASN A 37 -5.07 27.33 23.31
N PHE A 38 -4.01 26.72 22.78
CA PHE A 38 -3.46 25.50 23.34
C PHE A 38 -3.03 25.74 24.78
N ALA A 39 -3.08 24.69 25.59
CA ALA A 39 -2.66 24.78 26.98
C ALA A 39 -1.16 25.11 27.13
N ARG A 40 -0.35 24.69 26.16
CA ARG A 40 1.11 24.85 26.20
C ARG A 40 1.67 25.26 24.84
N TYR A 41 2.64 26.16 24.89
CA TYR A 41 3.43 26.56 23.73
C TYR A 41 4.92 26.43 24.05
N GLU A 42 5.74 26.34 23.00
CA GLU A 42 7.19 26.47 23.07
C GLU A 42 7.67 27.42 21.96
N THR A 43 8.85 28.02 22.13
CA THR A 43 9.47 28.84 21.09
C THR A 43 10.41 27.98 20.26
N ASN A 44 10.16 27.92 18.96
CA ASN A 44 11.01 27.22 18.01
C ASN A 44 11.28 28.11 16.80
N PHE A 45 12.54 28.23 16.37
CA PHE A 45 12.97 29.14 15.31
C PHE A 45 12.44 30.58 15.45
N GLY A 46 12.38 31.10 16.68
CA GLY A 46 11.90 32.46 16.98
C GLY A 46 10.38 32.65 16.86
N LYS A 47 9.60 31.57 16.75
CA LYS A 47 8.13 31.61 16.72
C LYS A 47 7.55 30.78 17.85
N SER A 48 6.50 31.28 18.49
CA SER A 48 5.73 30.49 19.45
C SER A 48 4.80 29.53 18.72
N ILE A 49 4.94 28.23 19.01
CA ILE A 49 4.19 27.13 18.41
C ILE A 49 3.56 26.25 19.50
N PRO A 50 2.45 25.55 19.23
CA PRO A 50 1.90 24.57 20.17
C PRO A 50 2.99 23.55 20.58
N HIS A 51 3.15 23.36 21.89
CA HIS A 51 4.19 22.49 22.43
C HIS A 51 3.93 21.02 22.04
N PHE A 52 4.90 20.36 21.42
CA PHE A 52 4.73 18.98 20.91
C PHE A 52 5.57 17.93 21.66
N LYS A 53 6.55 18.34 22.47
CA LYS A 53 7.43 17.42 23.25
C LYS A 53 6.85 16.97 24.61
N ARG A 54 5.65 17.42 24.95
CA ARG A 54 4.92 17.11 26.20
C ARG A 54 3.45 17.00 25.86
N TYR A 55 2.71 16.29 26.70
CA TYR A 55 1.25 16.31 26.60
C TYR A 55 0.74 17.75 26.59
N ASN A 56 -0.13 18.02 25.61
CA ASN A 56 -0.76 19.30 25.34
C ASN A 56 -2.25 19.03 25.06
N HIS A 57 -3.09 20.03 25.28
CA HIS A 57 -4.53 19.90 25.11
C HIS A 57 -5.16 21.19 24.60
N MET A 58 -6.34 21.02 24.00
CA MET A 58 -7.14 22.10 23.41
C MET A 58 -8.42 22.38 24.19
N THR A 59 -8.50 21.96 25.45
CA THR A 59 -9.70 22.10 26.29
C THR A 59 -10.22 23.53 26.33
N ASN A 60 -9.33 24.52 26.34
CA ASN A 60 -9.70 25.94 26.33
C ASN A 60 -10.47 26.29 25.04
N ILE A 61 -9.97 25.84 23.88
CA ILE A 61 -10.57 26.05 22.57
C ILE A 61 -11.91 25.31 22.45
N TRP A 62 -11.96 24.03 22.83
CA TRP A 62 -13.14 23.19 22.62
C TRP A 62 -14.30 23.47 23.60
N ASN A 63 -14.01 24.04 24.77
CA ASN A 63 -15.03 24.43 25.74
C ASN A 63 -15.54 25.87 25.54
N ALA A 64 -15.13 26.55 24.47
CA ALA A 64 -15.54 27.91 24.15
C ALA A 64 -17.03 27.97 23.73
N ALA A 65 -17.91 28.44 24.63
CA ALA A 65 -19.34 28.55 24.36
C ALA A 65 -19.70 29.49 23.19
N TRP A 66 -18.87 30.51 22.94
CA TRP A 66 -19.07 31.49 21.88
C TRP A 66 -18.78 30.93 20.47
N ALA A 67 -18.10 29.78 20.38
CA ALA A 67 -17.63 29.23 19.11
C ALA A 67 -18.69 28.43 18.33
N ALA A 68 -19.92 28.34 18.84
CA ALA A 68 -20.99 27.58 18.19
C ALA A 68 -21.32 28.10 16.77
N ASP A 69 -21.40 29.42 16.61
CA ASP A 69 -21.80 30.01 15.32
C ASP A 69 -20.69 29.97 14.27
N ILE A 70 -19.42 30.11 14.68
CA ILE A 70 -18.26 29.93 13.80
C ILE A 70 -18.18 28.47 13.35
N ARG A 71 -18.32 27.50 14.26
CA ARG A 71 -18.34 26.08 13.92
C ARG A 71 -19.48 25.75 12.96
N ALA A 72 -20.67 26.29 13.21
CA ALA A 72 -21.82 26.12 12.32
C ALA A 72 -21.54 26.70 10.92
N THR A 73 -20.85 27.85 10.86
CA THR A 73 -20.45 28.47 9.59
C THR A 73 -19.45 27.61 8.81
N TYR A 74 -18.40 27.11 9.47
CA TYR A 74 -17.47 26.16 8.86
C TYR A 74 -18.19 24.91 8.35
N GLY A 75 -19.11 24.35 9.15
CA GLY A 75 -19.95 23.22 8.77
C GLY A 75 -20.75 23.49 7.50
N ARG A 76 -21.44 24.64 7.41
CA ARG A 76 -22.22 25.00 6.21
C ARG A 76 -21.36 25.25 4.98
N LEU A 77 -20.19 25.90 5.12
CA LEU A 77 -19.27 26.10 3.99
C LEU A 77 -18.73 24.76 3.47
N ASN A 78 -18.41 23.82 4.36
CA ASN A 78 -17.97 22.48 3.97
C ASN A 78 -19.11 21.69 3.33
N ALA A 79 -20.31 21.73 3.90
CA ALA A 79 -21.49 21.09 3.32
C ALA A 79 -21.80 21.66 1.92
N ALA A 80 -21.71 22.99 1.74
CA ALA A 80 -21.88 23.61 0.43
C ALA A 80 -20.86 23.08 -0.60
N ARG A 81 -19.58 22.95 -0.20
CA ARG A 81 -18.52 22.40 -1.06
C ARG A 81 -18.74 20.93 -1.40
N GLU A 82 -19.13 20.12 -0.43
CA GLU A 82 -19.42 18.70 -0.61
C GLU A 82 -20.56 18.50 -1.62
N ASN A 83 -21.64 19.26 -1.43
CA ASN A 83 -22.86 19.18 -2.22
C ASN A 83 -22.86 20.02 -3.50
N SER A 84 -21.70 20.55 -3.94
CA SER A 84 -21.57 21.35 -5.16
C SER A 84 -20.40 20.87 -6.03
N PRO A 85 -20.66 20.25 -7.19
CA PRO A 85 -19.61 19.93 -8.16
C PRO A 85 -18.86 21.18 -8.63
N ALA A 86 -19.56 22.31 -8.78
CA ALA A 86 -18.97 23.58 -9.17
C ALA A 86 -17.87 24.03 -8.19
N LEU A 87 -18.12 23.93 -6.88
CA LEU A 87 -17.17 24.32 -5.84
C LEU A 87 -15.97 23.37 -5.72
N ARG A 88 -16.07 22.15 -6.25
CA ARG A 88 -14.99 21.14 -6.33
C ARG A 88 -14.24 21.15 -7.66
N SER A 89 -14.83 21.73 -8.70
CA SER A 89 -14.21 21.91 -10.02
C SER A 89 -12.94 22.77 -9.93
N GLN A 90 -12.02 22.60 -10.88
CA GLN A 90 -10.86 23.47 -11.07
C GLN A 90 -11.19 24.75 -11.84
N GLN A 91 -12.41 24.88 -12.39
CA GLN A 91 -12.80 26.04 -13.17
C GLN A 91 -13.24 27.17 -12.25
N ASN A 92 -12.65 28.35 -12.44
CA ASN A 92 -12.96 29.57 -11.72
C ASN A 92 -12.93 30.78 -12.65
N TYR A 93 -13.74 31.80 -12.34
CA TYR A 93 -13.73 33.08 -13.05
C TYR A 93 -13.92 34.20 -12.05
N PHE A 94 -12.98 35.15 -11.98
CA PHE A 94 -13.09 36.30 -11.08
C PHE A 94 -14.07 37.32 -11.65
N LEU A 95 -15.04 37.75 -10.83
CA LEU A 95 -16.09 38.63 -11.30
C LEU A 95 -15.68 40.09 -11.11
N ASP A 96 -15.89 40.89 -12.15
CA ASP A 96 -15.72 42.34 -12.08
C ASP A 96 -16.91 43.00 -11.40
N ASP A 97 -16.63 44.03 -10.61
CA ASP A 97 -17.64 44.95 -10.11
C ASP A 97 -18.24 45.73 -11.28
N SER A 98 -19.57 45.88 -11.27
CA SER A 98 -20.31 46.51 -12.36
C SER A 98 -20.08 48.01 -12.41
N THR A 99 -19.75 48.63 -11.28
CA THR A 99 -19.51 50.07 -11.15
C THR A 99 -18.11 50.44 -11.62
N SER A 100 -17.08 49.73 -11.13
CA SER A 100 -15.68 50.03 -11.47
C SER A 100 -15.24 49.35 -12.77
N GLY A 101 -15.91 48.28 -13.18
CA GLY A 101 -15.53 47.46 -14.32
C GLY A 101 -14.27 46.63 -14.11
N VAL A 102 -13.78 46.53 -12.88
CA VAL A 102 -12.62 45.74 -12.46
C VAL A 102 -12.94 45.04 -11.14
N TRP A 103 -11.98 44.33 -10.56
CA TRP A 103 -12.14 43.69 -9.25
C TRP A 103 -12.55 44.67 -8.14
N ASN A 104 -13.35 44.17 -7.18
CA ASN A 104 -13.76 44.94 -6.00
C ASN A 104 -12.75 44.74 -4.85
N PRO A 105 -12.25 45.83 -4.21
CA PRO A 105 -11.25 45.71 -3.14
C PRO A 105 -11.79 45.22 -1.80
N ASP A 106 -13.09 45.35 -1.57
CA ASP A 106 -13.72 44.97 -0.31
C ASP A 106 -14.40 43.59 -0.38
N ILE A 107 -14.84 43.19 -1.57
CA ILE A 107 -15.59 41.94 -1.79
C ILE A 107 -14.83 41.05 -2.78
N PHE A 108 -14.40 39.90 -2.32
CA PHE A 108 -13.88 38.86 -3.19
C PHE A 108 -15.04 38.15 -3.89
N ALA A 109 -15.03 38.12 -5.22
CA ALA A 109 -16.11 37.58 -6.03
C ALA A 109 -15.57 36.60 -7.09
N VAL A 110 -16.05 35.36 -7.06
CA VAL A 110 -15.63 34.32 -8.00
C VAL A 110 -16.80 33.45 -8.41
N ALA A 111 -16.95 33.23 -9.72
CA ALA A 111 -17.82 32.19 -10.25
C ALA A 111 -17.08 30.86 -10.30
N LYS A 112 -17.79 29.80 -9.92
CA LYS A 112 -17.38 28.40 -9.95
C LYS A 112 -18.41 27.65 -10.78
N PHE A 113 -17.95 26.79 -11.67
CA PHE A 113 -18.78 26.04 -12.62
C PHE A 113 -18.02 24.77 -13.02
N GLN A 114 -18.66 23.83 -13.69
CA GLN A 114 -18.00 22.59 -14.11
C GLN A 114 -17.21 22.81 -15.40
N GLN A 115 -17.82 23.47 -16.38
CA GLN A 115 -17.21 23.71 -17.70
C GLN A 115 -17.63 25.08 -18.27
N PRO A 116 -16.69 25.84 -18.85
CA PRO A 116 -16.99 27.15 -19.41
C PRO A 116 -17.88 27.03 -20.65
N GLY A 117 -18.91 27.87 -20.76
CA GLY A 117 -19.80 27.93 -21.92
C GLY A 117 -20.84 26.82 -22.03
N VAL A 118 -20.86 25.85 -21.11
CA VAL A 118 -21.91 24.81 -21.02
C VAL A 118 -23.15 25.41 -20.37
N SER A 119 -24.35 25.00 -20.81
CA SER A 119 -25.62 25.53 -20.28
C SER A 119 -25.75 25.35 -18.76
N ALA A 120 -26.21 26.40 -18.07
CA ALA A 120 -26.50 26.34 -16.63
C ALA A 120 -27.61 25.34 -16.27
N ALA A 121 -28.44 24.95 -17.25
CA ALA A 121 -29.44 23.89 -17.09
C ALA A 121 -28.85 22.49 -16.86
N THR A 122 -27.60 22.27 -17.26
CA THR A 122 -26.94 20.94 -17.26
C THR A 122 -25.69 20.90 -16.37
N GLN A 123 -25.40 21.97 -15.63
CA GLN A 123 -24.28 22.02 -14.69
C GLN A 123 -24.61 22.85 -13.46
N ASP A 124 -23.92 22.61 -12.36
CA ASP A 124 -23.91 23.46 -11.19
C ASP A 124 -23.07 24.73 -11.47
N VAL A 125 -23.60 25.88 -11.08
CA VAL A 125 -22.93 27.19 -11.17
C VAL A 125 -23.12 27.89 -9.85
N VAL A 126 -22.01 28.26 -9.20
CA VAL A 126 -22.00 28.90 -7.88
C VAL A 126 -21.15 30.15 -7.92
N PHE A 127 -21.73 31.27 -7.51
CA PHE A 127 -21.04 32.55 -7.32
C PHE A 127 -20.69 32.70 -5.84
N ALA A 128 -19.41 32.64 -5.51
CA ALA A 128 -18.90 32.78 -4.15
C ALA A 128 -18.45 34.22 -3.89
N PHE A 129 -19.02 34.82 -2.84
CA PHE A 129 -18.73 36.18 -2.40
C PHE A 129 -18.26 36.20 -0.96
N ILE A 130 -17.13 36.85 -0.68
CA ILE A 130 -16.58 37.02 0.66
C ILE A 130 -16.33 38.50 0.94
N ASN A 131 -16.80 39.00 2.08
CA ASN A 131 -16.41 40.33 2.57
C ASN A 131 -15.01 40.26 3.18
N ASN A 132 -13.99 40.64 2.39
CA ASN A 132 -12.60 40.65 2.84
C ASN A 132 -12.29 41.81 3.79
N ASN A 133 -13.14 42.84 3.81
CA ASN A 133 -12.96 44.03 4.64
C ASN A 133 -14.05 44.16 5.72
N PHE A 134 -14.50 43.03 6.26
CA PHE A 134 -15.61 42.96 7.23
C PHE A 134 -15.36 43.78 8.50
N ARG A 135 -14.08 43.96 8.89
CA ARG A 135 -13.71 44.75 10.08
C ARG A 135 -13.94 46.24 9.90
N ALA A 136 -13.64 46.77 8.70
CA ALA A 136 -13.88 48.18 8.43
C ALA A 136 -15.38 48.44 8.24
N ASN A 137 -16.09 47.51 7.58
CA ASN A 137 -17.53 47.57 7.41
C ASN A 137 -18.08 46.17 7.11
N TYR A 138 -18.97 45.68 7.97
CA TYR A 138 -19.65 44.39 7.80
C TYR A 138 -20.87 44.47 6.87
N ASN A 139 -21.36 45.69 6.59
CA ASN A 139 -22.51 45.97 5.73
C ASN A 139 -22.03 46.41 4.33
N ARG A 140 -21.30 45.51 3.67
CA ARG A 140 -20.79 45.72 2.31
C ARG A 140 -21.79 45.19 1.31
N ALA A 141 -21.87 45.84 0.16
CA ALA A 141 -22.66 45.37 -0.97
C ALA A 141 -21.96 45.71 -2.28
N GLY A 142 -22.29 44.96 -3.32
CA GLY A 142 -21.74 45.15 -4.66
C GLY A 142 -22.60 44.46 -5.70
N ASN A 143 -22.37 44.82 -6.96
CA ASN A 143 -23.04 44.21 -8.09
C ASN A 143 -21.99 43.73 -9.09
N PHE A 144 -22.07 42.47 -9.51
CA PHE A 144 -21.00 41.79 -10.23
C PHE A 144 -21.44 41.34 -11.61
N LYS A 145 -20.60 41.58 -12.61
CA LYS A 145 -20.94 41.33 -14.02
C LYS A 145 -21.05 39.85 -14.32
N LEU A 146 -22.08 39.47 -15.08
CA LEU A 146 -22.29 38.10 -15.56
C LEU A 146 -22.20 37.96 -17.10
N ASN A 147 -21.61 38.96 -17.76
CA ASN A 147 -21.58 39.10 -19.22
C ASN A 147 -20.31 38.53 -19.89
N ALA A 148 -19.51 37.76 -19.17
CA ALA A 148 -18.35 37.09 -19.73
C ALA A 148 -18.76 36.11 -20.84
N THR A 149 -18.03 36.08 -21.95
CA THR A 149 -18.27 35.18 -23.08
C THR A 149 -17.01 34.41 -23.44
N ASN A 150 -17.16 33.17 -23.90
CA ASN A 150 -16.05 32.42 -24.48
C ASN A 150 -15.75 32.89 -25.92
N THR A 151 -14.72 32.31 -26.55
CA THR A 151 -14.32 32.66 -27.92
C THR A 151 -15.43 32.40 -28.95
N ALA A 152 -16.36 31.48 -28.67
CA ALA A 152 -17.51 31.20 -29.51
C ALA A 152 -18.70 32.15 -29.26
N GLY A 153 -18.57 33.13 -28.36
CA GLY A 153 -19.61 34.09 -28.00
C GLY A 153 -20.67 33.54 -27.03
N ALA A 154 -20.54 32.29 -26.56
CA ALA A 154 -21.44 31.74 -25.55
C ALA A 154 -21.14 32.34 -24.17
N ASN A 155 -22.18 32.57 -23.36
CA ASN A 155 -22.00 33.04 -21.98
C ASN A 155 -21.13 32.06 -21.20
N TRP A 156 -20.09 32.56 -20.53
CA TRP A 156 -19.10 31.74 -19.85
C TRP A 156 -19.70 30.85 -18.75
N PHE A 157 -20.79 31.30 -18.12
CA PHE A 157 -21.49 30.62 -17.04
C PHE A 157 -22.70 29.80 -17.52
N GLY A 158 -22.96 29.76 -18.83
CA GLY A 158 -24.08 28.99 -19.39
C GLY A 158 -25.45 29.64 -19.29
N ILE A 159 -25.53 30.93 -18.95
CA ILE A 159 -26.79 31.66 -18.80
C ILE A 159 -27.42 31.86 -20.19
N GLN A 160 -28.63 31.34 -20.38
CA GLN A 160 -29.38 31.45 -21.63
C GLN A 160 -30.31 32.67 -21.59
N PRO A 161 -30.25 33.58 -22.59
CA PRO A 161 -31.04 34.81 -22.56
C PRO A 161 -32.55 34.62 -22.38
N ALA A 162 -33.12 33.55 -22.93
CA ALA A 162 -34.56 33.28 -22.91
C ALA A 162 -35.03 32.50 -21.66
N HIS A 163 -34.12 32.02 -20.80
CA HIS A 163 -34.46 31.23 -19.63
C HIS A 163 -34.69 32.12 -18.40
N ALA A 164 -35.55 31.66 -17.49
CA ALA A 164 -35.78 32.27 -16.20
C ALA A 164 -34.94 31.59 -15.12
N TYR A 165 -34.32 32.39 -14.27
CA TYR A 165 -33.39 31.95 -13.24
C TYR A 165 -33.83 32.40 -11.85
N ASN A 166 -33.47 31.62 -10.85
CA ASN A 166 -33.45 32.02 -9.45
C ASN A 166 -32.11 31.61 -8.82
N VAL A 167 -31.87 32.01 -7.59
CA VAL A 167 -30.66 31.64 -6.86
C VAL A 167 -30.97 31.25 -5.43
N ILE A 168 -30.10 30.42 -4.85
CA ILE A 168 -30.13 30.04 -3.43
C ILE A 168 -28.75 30.28 -2.83
N ASN A 169 -28.69 30.60 -1.53
CA ASN A 169 -27.41 30.64 -0.82
C ASN A 169 -27.15 29.28 -0.14
N ILE A 170 -26.32 28.44 -0.75
CA ILE A 170 -26.02 27.10 -0.25
C ILE A 170 -25.14 27.09 1.01
N ALA A 171 -24.57 28.24 1.39
CA ALA A 171 -23.86 28.42 2.67
C ALA A 171 -24.73 29.03 3.79
N ALA A 172 -25.99 29.36 3.50
CA ALA A 172 -26.92 29.90 4.48
C ALA A 172 -27.48 28.82 5.41
N THR A 173 -28.01 29.24 6.56
CA THR A 173 -28.71 28.35 7.50
C THR A 173 -29.88 27.61 6.86
N ASN A 174 -30.54 28.22 5.87
CA ASN A 174 -31.62 27.63 5.10
C ASN A 174 -31.22 27.60 3.61
N PRO A 175 -30.47 26.57 3.17
CA PRO A 175 -29.87 26.55 1.83
C PRO A 175 -30.87 26.25 0.71
N THR A 176 -32.15 26.04 1.01
CA THR A 176 -33.21 25.71 0.04
C THR A 176 -34.10 26.91 -0.32
N THR A 177 -33.94 28.05 0.36
CA THR A 177 -34.78 29.23 0.13
C THR A 177 -34.24 30.05 -1.04
N THR A 178 -35.09 30.29 -2.04
CA THR A 178 -34.79 31.17 -3.17
C THR A 178 -34.65 32.61 -2.72
N LEU A 179 -33.65 33.32 -3.25
CA LEU A 179 -33.35 34.69 -2.82
C LEU A 179 -34.11 35.75 -3.62
N TRP A 180 -34.58 35.44 -4.84
CA TRP A 180 -35.38 36.37 -5.61
C TRP A 180 -36.86 36.03 -5.50
N GLU A 181 -37.67 37.02 -5.11
CA GLU A 181 -39.13 36.91 -5.08
C GLU A 181 -39.71 36.64 -6.47
N THR A 182 -39.08 37.20 -7.50
CA THR A 182 -39.44 37.00 -8.90
C THR A 182 -38.24 36.46 -9.66
N ASN A 183 -38.45 35.43 -10.49
CA ASN A 183 -37.41 34.87 -11.34
C ASN A 183 -36.90 35.94 -12.32
N LYS A 184 -35.59 35.97 -12.55
CA LYS A 184 -34.94 36.91 -13.47
C LYS A 184 -34.70 36.28 -14.82
N LEU A 185 -34.96 37.00 -15.89
CA LEU A 185 -34.67 36.52 -17.24
C LEU A 185 -33.14 36.50 -17.46
N GLY A 186 -32.62 35.52 -18.19
CA GLY A 186 -31.18 35.39 -18.43
C GLY A 186 -30.60 36.63 -19.13
N SER A 187 -31.35 37.26 -20.04
CA SER A 187 -30.94 38.53 -20.66
C SER A 187 -30.84 39.68 -19.65
N GLU A 188 -31.71 39.69 -18.64
CA GLU A 188 -31.66 40.67 -17.53
C GLU A 188 -30.43 40.42 -16.65
N LEU A 189 -30.15 39.16 -16.31
CA LEU A 189 -28.99 38.79 -15.50
C LEU A 189 -27.66 39.11 -16.18
N VAL A 190 -27.55 38.86 -17.48
CA VAL A 190 -26.36 39.18 -18.26
C VAL A 190 -26.16 40.69 -18.36
N ALA A 191 -27.23 41.46 -18.58
CA ALA A 191 -27.15 42.91 -18.70
C ALA A 191 -26.85 43.60 -17.37
N ASN A 192 -27.51 43.17 -16.30
CA ASN A 192 -27.49 43.86 -15.01
C ASN A 192 -26.54 43.23 -13.99
N GLY A 193 -26.05 42.02 -14.21
CA GLY A 193 -25.21 41.30 -13.26
C GLY A 193 -25.98 40.73 -12.06
N ILE A 194 -25.23 40.38 -11.02
CA ILE A 194 -25.74 39.83 -9.76
C ILE A 194 -25.36 40.70 -8.58
N TYR A 195 -26.37 41.07 -7.78
CA TYR A 195 -26.18 41.83 -6.54
C TYR A 195 -25.90 40.89 -5.37
N VAL A 196 -24.96 41.29 -4.51
CA VAL A 196 -24.71 40.68 -3.21
C VAL A 196 -24.60 41.75 -2.14
N GLY A 197 -25.20 41.51 -0.98
CA GLY A 197 -25.12 42.37 0.19
C GLY A 197 -24.91 41.55 1.46
N PHE A 198 -24.01 42.01 2.32
CA PHE A 198 -23.73 41.46 3.64
C PHE A 198 -24.39 42.34 4.71
N GLN A 199 -24.86 41.77 5.82
CA GLN A 199 -25.63 42.50 6.85
C GLN A 199 -24.99 42.40 8.26
N SER A 200 -25.41 43.30 9.16
CA SER A 200 -24.84 43.55 10.48
C SER A 200 -25.00 42.46 11.54
N ASN A 201 -26.08 41.69 11.47
CA ASN A 201 -26.41 40.65 12.47
C ASN A 201 -25.90 39.26 12.09
N ALA A 202 -25.40 39.09 10.87
CA ALA A 202 -24.99 37.79 10.35
C ALA A 202 -23.50 37.50 10.58
N THR A 203 -22.76 38.43 11.18
CA THR A 203 -21.30 38.40 11.37
C THR A 203 -20.82 37.15 12.12
N TRP A 204 -21.63 36.64 13.05
CA TRP A 204 -21.32 35.43 13.83
C TRP A 204 -21.88 34.16 13.18
N SER A 205 -23.06 34.24 12.57
CA SER A 205 -23.69 33.13 11.84
C SER A 205 -23.23 33.01 10.38
N GLY A 206 -22.03 33.47 10.04
CA GLY A 206 -21.41 33.22 8.73
C GLY A 206 -21.89 34.08 7.56
N GLY A 207 -22.64 35.14 7.80
CA GLY A 207 -23.12 36.05 6.76
C GLY A 207 -22.08 37.02 6.21
N GLN A 208 -20.79 36.72 6.33
CA GLN A 208 -19.70 37.39 5.61
C GLN A 208 -19.19 36.54 4.42
N ALA A 209 -19.75 35.35 4.24
CA ALA A 209 -19.52 34.48 3.09
C ALA A 209 -20.88 34.05 2.52
N GLN A 210 -21.05 34.16 1.21
CA GLN A 210 -22.27 33.74 0.52
C GLN A 210 -21.90 32.94 -0.73
N PHE A 211 -22.44 31.72 -0.84
CA PHE A 211 -22.26 30.85 -1.99
C PHE A 211 -23.60 30.78 -2.72
N ILE A 212 -23.73 31.59 -3.76
CA ILE A 212 -24.98 31.81 -4.48
C ILE A 212 -25.03 30.85 -5.66
N ARG A 213 -25.79 29.77 -5.52
CA ARG A 213 -26.02 28.79 -6.58
C ARG A 213 -27.09 29.31 -7.54
N LEU A 214 -26.82 29.22 -8.84
CA LEU A 214 -27.77 29.54 -9.91
C LEU A 214 -28.69 28.35 -10.20
N LEU A 215 -29.98 28.62 -10.32
CA LEU A 215 -31.01 27.65 -10.68
C LEU A 215 -31.66 28.08 -11.99
N ASP A 216 -31.57 27.25 -13.03
CA ASP A 216 -32.33 27.41 -14.26
C ASP A 216 -33.76 26.89 -14.08
N ILE A 217 -34.67 27.80 -13.75
CA ILE A 217 -36.07 27.46 -13.43
C ILE A 217 -36.81 27.01 -14.69
N THR A 218 -36.47 27.58 -15.85
CA THR A 218 -37.03 27.14 -17.14
C THR A 218 -36.66 25.68 -17.43
N ALA A 219 -35.46 25.25 -17.07
CA ALA A 219 -35.04 23.86 -17.18
C ALA A 219 -35.56 22.93 -16.06
N GLY A 220 -36.35 23.45 -15.12
CA GLY A 220 -36.93 22.67 -14.03
C GLY A 220 -36.00 22.44 -12.83
N MET A 221 -34.89 23.17 -12.73
CA MET A 221 -34.01 23.08 -11.56
C MET A 221 -34.74 23.55 -10.29
N THR A 222 -34.54 22.83 -9.19
CA THR A 222 -35.03 23.21 -7.87
C THR A 222 -33.87 23.34 -6.90
N ALA A 223 -34.14 23.84 -5.70
CA ALA A 223 -33.10 23.98 -4.68
C ALA A 223 -32.51 22.64 -4.18
N THR A 224 -33.21 21.52 -4.43
CA THR A 224 -32.83 20.17 -3.98
C THR A 224 -32.43 19.24 -5.13
N ASN A 225 -32.87 19.52 -6.37
CA ASN A 225 -32.51 18.75 -7.55
C ASN A 225 -31.44 19.50 -8.35
N VAL A 226 -30.20 19.44 -7.88
CA VAL A 226 -29.07 20.00 -8.61
C VAL A 226 -28.35 18.86 -9.30
N ASN A 227 -28.01 19.06 -10.58
CA ASN A 227 -27.19 18.16 -11.37
C ASN A 227 -25.84 17.96 -10.65
N ASP A 228 -25.75 16.93 -9.82
CA ASP A 228 -24.48 16.43 -9.37
C ASP A 228 -23.79 15.87 -10.61
N MET A 229 -22.60 16.36 -10.91
CA MET A 229 -21.74 15.73 -11.92
C MET A 229 -21.46 14.25 -11.57
N PHE A 230 -21.82 13.85 -10.34
CA PHE A 230 -21.75 12.52 -9.78
C PHE A 230 -23.08 12.07 -9.13
N LEU A 231 -24.25 12.35 -9.73
CA LEU A 231 -25.51 11.75 -9.23
C LEU A 231 -25.41 10.21 -9.28
N ASN A 232 -25.03 9.64 -8.12
CA ASN A 232 -25.11 8.26 -7.65
C ASN A 232 -24.40 7.15 -8.46
N ALA A 233 -23.10 7.01 -8.27
CA ALA A 233 -22.59 5.74 -7.78
C ALA A 233 -22.12 5.97 -6.33
N ASP A 234 -22.40 5.03 -5.43
CA ASP A 234 -21.83 5.07 -4.07
C ASP A 234 -20.31 5.24 -4.20
N ARG A 235 -19.72 6.17 -3.45
CA ARG A 235 -18.26 6.24 -3.39
C ARG A 235 -17.76 5.02 -2.65
N LEU A 236 -17.05 4.14 -3.33
CA LEU A 236 -16.58 2.89 -2.74
C LEU A 236 -15.23 3.13 -2.06
N PRO A 237 -15.02 2.61 -0.83
CA PRO A 237 -13.69 2.60 -0.21
C PRO A 237 -12.66 2.00 -1.16
N ALA A 238 -11.46 2.58 -1.20
CA ALA A 238 -10.37 2.00 -1.99
C ALA A 238 -10.13 0.55 -1.56
N PRO A 239 -9.83 -0.37 -2.50
CA PRO A 239 -9.45 -1.73 -2.17
C PRO A 239 -8.19 -1.74 -1.31
N VAL A 240 -8.01 -2.77 -0.49
CA VAL A 240 -6.84 -2.92 0.39
C VAL A 240 -6.18 -4.26 0.10
N ILE A 241 -4.92 -4.23 -0.32
CA ILE A 241 -4.08 -5.42 -0.49
C ILE A 241 -3.69 -5.93 0.89
N ALA A 242 -3.93 -7.21 1.16
CA ALA A 242 -3.41 -7.84 2.36
C ALA A 242 -1.91 -8.07 2.20
N THR A 243 -1.16 -7.73 3.25
CA THR A 243 0.32 -7.78 3.26
C THR A 243 0.88 -9.10 2.70
N ILE A 244 1.67 -9.03 1.62
CA ILE A 244 2.21 -10.16 0.85
C ILE A 244 3.55 -10.66 1.42
N SER A 245 4.31 -9.76 2.06
CA SER A 245 5.67 -9.97 2.61
C SER A 245 6.73 -10.38 1.56
N ASN A 246 7.99 -10.03 1.84
CA ASN A 246 9.13 -10.40 0.98
C ASN A 246 9.33 -11.93 0.94
N ARG A 247 9.85 -12.45 -0.18
CA ARG A 247 10.00 -13.90 -0.44
C ARG A 247 11.40 -14.26 -0.91
N THR A 248 11.72 -15.56 -0.87
CA THR A 248 12.96 -16.13 -1.41
C THR A 248 12.63 -17.37 -2.25
N VAL A 249 13.33 -17.57 -3.36
CA VAL A 249 13.20 -18.74 -4.23
C VAL A 249 14.54 -19.05 -4.90
N ALA A 250 14.86 -20.31 -5.18
CA ALA A 250 16.07 -20.67 -5.94
C ALA A 250 15.80 -20.60 -7.45
N VAL A 251 16.84 -20.38 -8.27
CA VAL A 251 16.71 -20.50 -9.74
C VAL A 251 16.11 -21.85 -10.12
N SER A 252 15.27 -21.87 -11.16
CA SER A 252 14.48 -23.03 -11.63
C SER A 252 13.35 -23.52 -10.71
N ASN A 253 13.23 -23.02 -9.46
CA ASN A 253 12.10 -23.34 -8.60
C ASN A 253 10.96 -22.33 -8.81
N THR A 254 9.71 -22.80 -8.77
CA THR A 254 8.53 -21.93 -8.91
C THR A 254 8.04 -21.42 -7.56
N LEU A 255 7.97 -20.10 -7.40
CA LEU A 255 7.25 -19.44 -6.32
C LEU A 255 5.85 -19.04 -6.79
N ALA A 256 4.80 -19.50 -6.11
CA ALA A 256 3.42 -19.16 -6.42
C ALA A 256 2.63 -18.78 -5.17
N PHE A 257 1.80 -17.74 -5.27
CA PHE A 257 0.88 -17.32 -4.20
C PHE A 257 -0.28 -16.48 -4.76
N ALA A 258 -1.35 -16.36 -3.99
CA ALA A 258 -2.52 -15.55 -4.35
C ALA A 258 -2.52 -14.22 -3.58
N VAL A 259 -2.68 -13.10 -4.28
CA VAL A 259 -2.81 -11.76 -3.70
C VAL A 259 -4.22 -11.59 -3.13
N GLN A 260 -4.33 -11.35 -1.83
CA GLN A 260 -5.64 -11.13 -1.20
C GLN A 260 -5.97 -9.65 -1.18
N VAL A 261 -7.22 -9.31 -1.49
CA VAL A 261 -7.72 -7.94 -1.48
C VAL A 261 -9.02 -7.88 -0.71
N THR A 262 -9.14 -6.90 0.18
CA THR A 262 -10.41 -6.52 0.82
C THR A 262 -11.00 -5.34 0.05
N GLN A 263 -12.25 -5.45 -0.38
CA GLN A 263 -12.93 -4.42 -1.18
C GLN A 263 -14.40 -4.34 -0.77
N ASP A 264 -15.07 -3.25 -1.17
CA ASP A 264 -16.52 -3.17 -1.07
C ASP A 264 -17.17 -4.20 -2.04
N PRO A 265 -18.23 -4.93 -1.64
CA PRO A 265 -18.91 -5.88 -2.52
C PRO A 265 -19.47 -5.29 -3.81
N ALA A 266 -19.74 -3.97 -3.85
CA ALA A 266 -20.18 -3.28 -5.05
C ALA A 266 -19.02 -2.84 -5.96
N ASP A 267 -17.76 -2.97 -5.51
CA ASP A 267 -16.59 -2.49 -6.25
C ASP A 267 -16.06 -3.55 -7.21
N THR A 268 -15.69 -3.12 -8.41
CA THR A 268 -15.01 -3.97 -9.40
C THR A 268 -13.52 -3.63 -9.37
N VAL A 269 -12.73 -4.49 -8.75
CA VAL A 269 -11.30 -4.30 -8.59
C VAL A 269 -10.53 -5.01 -9.69
N VAL A 270 -9.62 -4.27 -10.33
CA VAL A 270 -8.63 -4.79 -11.28
C VAL A 270 -7.30 -4.92 -10.56
N LEU A 271 -6.73 -6.13 -10.56
CA LEU A 271 -5.38 -6.35 -10.06
C LEU A 271 -4.36 -6.30 -11.21
N ALA A 272 -3.23 -5.67 -10.93
CA ALA A 272 -2.08 -5.63 -11.82
C ALA A 272 -0.79 -5.94 -11.04
N CYS A 273 0.22 -6.41 -11.75
CA CYS A 273 1.56 -6.57 -11.22
C CYS A 273 2.56 -6.01 -12.24
N ALA A 274 3.53 -5.23 -11.75
CA ALA A 274 4.62 -4.69 -12.55
C ALA A 274 5.97 -5.12 -11.96
N SER A 275 6.92 -5.44 -12.83
CA SER A 275 8.31 -5.73 -12.46
C SER A 275 9.25 -5.20 -13.54
N THR A 276 10.51 -4.97 -13.17
CA THR A 276 11.59 -4.72 -14.13
C THR A 276 12.05 -6.00 -14.84
N LEU A 277 11.65 -7.17 -14.37
CA LEU A 277 11.90 -8.46 -15.02
C LEU A 277 10.95 -8.65 -16.21
N ALA A 278 11.48 -9.20 -17.31
CA ALA A 278 10.68 -9.54 -18.47
C ALA A 278 9.63 -10.61 -18.10
N PRO A 279 8.37 -10.52 -18.60
CA PRO A 279 7.27 -11.40 -18.20
C PRO A 279 7.35 -12.82 -18.81
N SER A 280 8.54 -13.28 -19.24
CA SER A 280 8.72 -14.62 -19.80
C SER A 280 8.74 -15.72 -18.74
N ASN A 281 9.04 -15.36 -17.50
CA ASN A 281 9.31 -16.29 -16.40
C ASN A 281 8.51 -15.96 -15.13
N TRP A 282 7.68 -14.93 -15.17
CA TRP A 282 6.67 -14.65 -14.17
C TRP A 282 5.35 -14.31 -14.82
N THR A 283 4.26 -14.60 -14.12
CA THR A 283 2.90 -14.30 -14.56
C THR A 283 2.08 -13.81 -13.39
N PHE A 284 1.14 -12.91 -13.68
CA PHE A 284 0.10 -12.52 -12.76
C PHE A 284 -1.24 -12.64 -13.48
N THR A 285 -2.03 -13.65 -13.09
CA THR A 285 -3.24 -14.07 -13.81
C THR A 285 -4.47 -13.99 -12.93
N ALA A 286 -5.61 -13.71 -13.57
CA ALA A 286 -6.87 -13.47 -12.88
C ALA A 286 -7.36 -14.71 -12.08
N PRO A 287 -8.01 -14.51 -10.93
CA PRO A 287 -8.29 -13.20 -10.35
C PRO A 287 -7.09 -12.58 -9.61
N ASN A 288 -6.14 -13.37 -9.12
CA ASN A 288 -5.10 -12.87 -8.20
C ASN A 288 -3.85 -13.77 -8.05
N ASN A 289 -3.56 -14.67 -9.00
CA ASN A 289 -2.47 -15.64 -8.87
C ASN A 289 -1.17 -15.12 -9.45
N PHE A 290 -0.15 -15.00 -8.59
CA PHE A 290 1.22 -14.74 -8.97
C PHE A 290 2.03 -16.03 -9.08
N SER A 291 2.86 -16.14 -10.11
CA SER A 291 3.84 -17.20 -10.29
C SER A 291 5.14 -16.64 -10.84
N PHE A 292 6.28 -17.06 -10.30
CA PHE A 292 7.61 -16.66 -10.75
C PHE A 292 8.56 -17.86 -10.68
N THR A 293 9.21 -18.17 -11.81
CA THR A 293 10.22 -19.23 -11.94
C THR A 293 11.51 -18.63 -12.52
N PRO A 294 12.44 -18.15 -11.67
CA PRO A 294 13.62 -17.43 -12.12
C PRO A 294 14.54 -18.28 -12.99
N ALA A 295 15.11 -17.65 -14.02
CA ALA A 295 16.16 -18.21 -14.86
C ALA A 295 17.53 -18.18 -14.16
N ALA A 296 18.49 -18.95 -14.69
CA ALA A 296 19.80 -19.11 -14.10
C ALA A 296 20.60 -17.79 -13.96
N ASP A 297 20.35 -16.81 -14.83
CA ASP A 297 20.99 -15.50 -14.84
C ASP A 297 20.28 -14.45 -13.98
N GLU A 298 19.21 -14.81 -13.26
CA GLU A 298 18.39 -13.91 -12.46
C GLU A 298 18.66 -14.03 -10.95
N THR A 299 19.87 -14.44 -10.54
CA THR A 299 20.23 -14.40 -9.11
C THR A 299 20.28 -12.95 -8.59
N GLY A 300 19.86 -12.72 -7.35
CA GLY A 300 19.82 -11.40 -6.74
C GLY A 300 18.43 -10.97 -6.27
N VAL A 301 18.23 -9.67 -6.05
CA VAL A 301 16.97 -9.12 -5.52
C VAL A 301 16.15 -8.53 -6.65
N HIS A 302 14.89 -8.97 -6.77
CA HIS A 302 13.93 -8.46 -7.75
C HIS A 302 12.71 -7.86 -7.05
N THR A 303 12.12 -6.83 -7.67
CA THR A 303 10.96 -6.14 -7.11
C THR A 303 9.72 -6.41 -7.93
N PHE A 304 8.60 -6.60 -7.24
CA PHE A 304 7.28 -6.76 -7.82
C PHE A 304 6.32 -5.79 -7.13
N LEU A 305 5.69 -4.92 -7.91
CA LEU A 305 4.68 -3.97 -7.46
C LEU A 305 3.31 -4.52 -7.81
N PHE A 306 2.50 -4.81 -6.79
CA PHE A 306 1.11 -5.20 -6.95
C PHE A 306 0.22 -3.98 -6.76
N THR A 307 -0.74 -3.80 -7.66
CA THR A 307 -1.70 -2.69 -7.63
C THR A 307 -3.11 -3.24 -7.68
N ALA A 308 -3.96 -2.82 -6.74
CA ALA A 308 -5.40 -3.06 -6.74
C ALA A 308 -6.10 -1.76 -7.08
N THR A 309 -6.77 -1.69 -8.24
CA THR A 309 -7.49 -0.48 -8.68
C THR A 309 -8.99 -0.74 -8.64
N GLY A 310 -9.69 -0.06 -7.75
CA GLY A 310 -11.15 -0.02 -7.69
C GLY A 310 -11.70 1.16 -8.49
N GLN A 311 -13.02 1.36 -8.41
CA GLN A 311 -13.70 2.43 -9.14
C GLN A 311 -13.22 3.84 -8.73
N ASP A 312 -12.99 4.07 -7.43
CA ASP A 312 -12.76 5.40 -6.85
C ASP A 312 -11.40 5.55 -6.14
N GLY A 313 -10.56 4.52 -6.19
CA GLY A 313 -9.28 4.51 -5.49
C GLY A 313 -8.44 3.29 -5.82
N PHE A 314 -7.23 3.26 -5.29
CA PHE A 314 -6.29 2.16 -5.48
C PHE A 314 -5.43 1.96 -4.24
N ASP A 315 -4.83 0.77 -4.14
CA ASP A 315 -3.80 0.43 -3.15
C ASP A 315 -2.64 -0.31 -3.84
N GLU A 316 -1.45 -0.16 -3.28
CA GLU A 316 -0.19 -0.65 -3.85
C GLU A 316 0.69 -1.31 -2.79
N GLU A 317 1.26 -2.47 -3.13
CA GLU A 317 2.27 -3.13 -2.30
C GLU A 317 3.49 -3.52 -3.14
N LEU A 318 4.66 -3.02 -2.75
CA LEU A 318 5.95 -3.38 -3.32
C LEU A 318 6.60 -4.47 -2.45
N ILE A 319 6.89 -5.63 -3.04
CA ILE A 319 7.67 -6.69 -2.37
C ILE A 319 9.02 -6.89 -3.05
N THR A 320 9.96 -7.46 -2.29
CA THR A 320 11.19 -8.02 -2.83
C THR A 320 11.14 -9.55 -2.85
N ILE A 321 11.64 -10.13 -3.94
CA ILE A 321 11.89 -11.57 -4.07
C ILE A 321 13.40 -11.76 -4.25
N THR A 322 14.02 -12.47 -3.31
CA THR A 322 15.45 -12.82 -3.37
C THR A 322 15.61 -14.15 -4.10
N VAL A 323 16.31 -14.13 -5.23
CA VAL A 323 16.63 -15.32 -6.01
C VAL A 323 18.02 -15.82 -5.63
N THR A 324 18.07 -17.04 -5.11
CA THR A 324 19.33 -17.70 -4.74
C THR A 324 19.82 -18.62 -5.85
N ALA A 325 21.12 -18.90 -5.88
CA ALA A 325 21.65 -19.95 -6.75
C ALA A 325 20.96 -21.29 -6.46
N SER A 326 20.83 -22.13 -7.49
CA SER A 326 20.42 -23.52 -7.30
C SER A 326 21.56 -24.22 -6.57
N GLN A 327 21.23 -25.01 -5.55
CA GLN A 327 22.22 -25.92 -5.00
C GLN A 327 22.35 -27.09 -5.97
N GLU A 328 23.55 -27.29 -6.51
CA GLU A 328 23.88 -28.54 -7.20
C GLU A 328 23.60 -29.71 -6.26
N PRO A 329 22.94 -30.78 -6.74
CA PRO A 329 22.66 -31.94 -5.91
C PRO A 329 23.98 -32.54 -5.43
N THR A 330 24.08 -32.79 -4.13
CA THR A 330 25.20 -33.48 -3.50
C THR A 330 25.39 -34.88 -4.12
N PRO A 331 26.59 -35.47 -4.01
CA PRO A 331 26.84 -36.85 -4.44
C PRO A 331 25.81 -37.86 -3.88
N TYR A 332 25.39 -37.68 -2.62
CA TYR A 332 24.33 -38.48 -2.01
C TYR A 332 22.97 -38.28 -2.71
N GLU A 333 22.54 -37.04 -2.95
CA GLU A 333 21.24 -36.76 -3.59
C GLU A 333 21.17 -37.33 -5.01
N GLN A 334 22.28 -37.30 -5.74
CA GLN A 334 22.40 -37.93 -7.06
C GLN A 334 22.27 -39.45 -6.98
N TRP A 335 22.96 -40.08 -6.02
CA TRP A 335 22.87 -41.53 -5.79
C TRP A 335 21.46 -41.95 -5.34
N ALA A 336 20.87 -41.25 -4.36
CA ALA A 336 19.55 -41.54 -3.82
C ALA A 336 18.49 -41.47 -4.93
N THR A 337 18.54 -40.44 -5.77
CA THR A 337 17.65 -40.31 -6.93
C THR A 337 17.85 -41.46 -7.94
N ALA A 338 19.09 -41.85 -8.21
CA ALA A 338 19.40 -42.97 -9.11
C ALA A 338 18.92 -44.33 -8.55
N ALA A 339 18.93 -44.50 -7.23
CA ALA A 339 18.37 -45.65 -6.52
C ALA A 339 16.83 -45.59 -6.38
N GLY A 340 16.18 -44.51 -6.82
CA GLY A 340 14.72 -44.36 -6.77
C GLY A 340 14.17 -43.75 -5.48
N LEU A 341 15.01 -43.21 -4.61
CA LEU A 341 14.62 -42.45 -3.42
C LEU A 341 14.31 -40.99 -3.80
N ASP A 342 13.43 -40.34 -3.04
CA ASP A 342 13.28 -38.89 -3.02
C ASP A 342 14.11 -38.33 -1.85
N PRO A 343 15.32 -37.77 -2.07
CA PRO A 343 16.20 -37.35 -0.99
C PRO A 343 15.67 -36.17 -0.15
N GLN A 344 14.60 -35.51 -0.62
CA GLN A 344 13.90 -34.42 0.08
C GLN A 344 12.56 -34.89 0.67
N GLY A 345 12.16 -36.13 0.36
CA GLY A 345 10.93 -36.77 0.81
C GLY A 345 11.06 -37.50 2.15
N ALA A 346 9.96 -38.10 2.58
CA ALA A 346 9.95 -38.93 3.78
C ALA A 346 10.78 -40.21 3.56
N ASN A 347 11.64 -40.56 4.53
CA ASN A 347 12.57 -41.70 4.50
C ASN A 347 13.71 -41.62 3.47
N GLY A 348 13.90 -40.49 2.79
CA GLY A 348 14.96 -40.31 1.79
C GLY A 348 16.23 -39.64 2.32
N ALA A 349 16.26 -39.19 3.58
CA ALA A 349 17.41 -38.50 4.14
C ALA A 349 18.55 -39.50 4.45
N PRO A 350 19.82 -39.04 4.55
CA PRO A 350 20.97 -39.91 4.81
C PRO A 350 20.84 -40.80 6.06
N GLY A 351 20.22 -40.27 7.13
CA GLY A 351 20.03 -41.00 8.39
C GLY A 351 18.77 -41.86 8.46
N ASP A 352 17.94 -41.87 7.40
CA ASP A 352 16.75 -42.71 7.33
C ASP A 352 17.13 -44.14 6.92
N ASN A 353 16.25 -45.09 7.21
CA ASN A 353 16.35 -46.49 6.79
C ASN A 353 15.14 -46.79 5.90
N TYR A 354 15.32 -46.71 4.59
CA TYR A 354 14.22 -46.71 3.64
C TYR A 354 13.50 -48.07 3.55
N ASP A 355 14.25 -49.18 3.58
CA ASP A 355 13.72 -50.54 3.41
C ASP A 355 13.48 -51.31 4.73
N GLY A 356 13.96 -50.76 5.85
CA GLY A 356 13.74 -51.30 7.19
C GLY A 356 14.71 -52.41 7.61
N ASP A 357 15.84 -52.59 6.93
CA ASP A 357 16.78 -53.69 7.18
C ASP A 357 17.70 -53.48 8.41
N GLY A 358 17.85 -52.22 8.82
CA GLY A 358 18.59 -51.81 10.02
C GLY A 358 19.79 -50.91 9.71
N PHE A 359 20.12 -50.72 8.43
CA PHE A 359 21.13 -49.79 7.94
C PHE A 359 20.49 -48.49 7.47
N THR A 360 21.25 -47.41 7.55
CA THR A 360 20.82 -46.09 7.06
C THR A 360 21.18 -45.91 5.59
N ASN A 361 20.43 -45.07 4.87
CA ASN A 361 20.69 -44.75 3.47
C ASN A 361 22.14 -44.24 3.25
N GLU A 362 22.75 -43.57 4.24
CA GLU A 362 24.17 -43.14 4.19
C GLU A 362 25.16 -44.31 4.29
N GLU A 363 24.85 -45.31 5.13
CA GLU A 363 25.65 -46.53 5.24
C GLU A 363 25.58 -47.34 3.95
N GLU A 364 24.42 -47.36 3.31
CA GLU A 364 24.19 -48.01 2.03
C GLU A 364 24.86 -47.29 0.86
N TYR A 365 24.77 -45.96 0.82
CA TYR A 365 25.52 -45.11 -0.12
C TYR A 365 27.03 -45.35 -0.04
N SER A 366 27.52 -45.48 1.19
CA SER A 366 28.94 -45.76 1.45
C SER A 366 29.33 -47.18 1.05
N ALA A 367 28.44 -48.15 1.28
CA ALA A 367 28.65 -49.58 1.00
C ALA A 367 28.36 -50.02 -0.44
N ASP A 368 27.78 -49.15 -1.27
CA ASP A 368 27.32 -49.47 -2.63
C ASP A 368 26.20 -50.53 -2.65
N THR A 369 25.25 -50.40 -1.73
CA THR A 369 24.09 -51.30 -1.64
C THR A 369 22.80 -50.62 -2.14
N ASP A 370 21.78 -51.42 -2.45
CA ASP A 370 20.47 -50.95 -2.89
C ASP A 370 19.54 -50.64 -1.70
N PRO A 371 19.24 -49.34 -1.43
CA PRO A 371 18.43 -48.92 -0.30
C PRO A 371 16.94 -49.24 -0.41
N THR A 372 16.53 -49.90 -1.49
CA THR A 372 15.14 -50.33 -1.70
C THR A 372 14.94 -51.83 -1.52
N ASP A 373 16.02 -52.58 -1.29
CA ASP A 373 16.01 -54.04 -1.13
C ASP A 373 16.55 -54.41 0.26
N PRO A 374 15.69 -54.85 1.21
CA PRO A 374 16.12 -55.18 2.58
C PRO A 374 17.00 -56.44 2.69
N SER A 375 17.26 -57.12 1.56
CA SER A 375 18.27 -58.17 1.48
C SER A 375 19.63 -57.66 0.99
N SER A 376 19.70 -56.39 0.59
CA SER A 376 20.87 -55.76 0.05
C SER A 376 21.62 -54.92 1.10
N PHE A 377 22.42 -55.59 1.94
CA PHE A 377 23.37 -54.90 2.84
C PHE A 377 24.79 -55.45 2.68
N LEU A 378 25.77 -54.76 3.28
CA LEU A 378 27.15 -55.21 3.28
C LEU A 378 27.33 -56.42 4.20
N GLN A 379 27.73 -57.55 3.64
CA GLN A 379 28.06 -58.75 4.41
C GLN A 379 29.31 -59.45 3.87
N PHE A 380 30.00 -60.18 4.75
CA PHE A 380 31.13 -61.02 4.40
C PHE A 380 30.65 -62.46 4.18
N GLN A 381 30.78 -62.97 2.96
CA GLN A 381 30.39 -64.34 2.65
C GLN A 381 31.41 -65.35 3.12
N ASN A 382 32.70 -65.04 2.94
CA ASN A 382 33.76 -66.01 3.19
C ASN A 382 35.10 -65.35 3.51
N LEU A 383 35.97 -66.15 4.12
CA LEU A 383 37.35 -65.82 4.46
C LEU A 383 38.26 -66.80 3.73
N SER A 384 39.27 -66.30 3.03
CA SER A 384 40.26 -67.16 2.38
C SER A 384 41.68 -66.68 2.65
N PHE A 385 42.60 -67.61 2.89
CA PHE A 385 44.01 -67.28 3.08
C PHE A 385 44.79 -67.51 1.78
N SER A 386 45.65 -66.56 1.43
CA SER A 386 46.63 -66.67 0.34
C SER A 386 48.02 -66.37 0.91
N GLY A 387 48.77 -67.42 1.27
CA GLY A 387 50.04 -67.26 1.98
C GLY A 387 49.85 -66.65 3.37
N THR A 388 50.40 -65.46 3.59
CA THR A 388 50.26 -64.68 4.83
C THR A 388 49.10 -63.69 4.80
N ASP A 389 48.38 -63.57 3.69
CA ASP A 389 47.33 -62.56 3.51
C ASP A 389 45.94 -63.20 3.68
N LEU A 390 45.03 -62.44 4.31
CA LEU A 390 43.63 -62.81 4.48
C LEU A 390 42.78 -62.02 3.48
N ASN A 391 42.08 -62.71 2.60
CA ASN A 391 41.12 -62.12 1.68
C ASN A 391 39.71 -62.29 2.23
N LEU A 392 39.04 -61.16 2.43
CA LEU A 392 37.63 -61.10 2.80
C LEU A 392 36.79 -61.04 1.53
N VAL A 393 35.91 -62.01 1.36
CA VAL A 393 34.95 -62.02 0.26
C VAL A 393 33.69 -61.33 0.75
N LEU A 394 33.43 -60.16 0.19
CA LEU A 394 32.20 -59.41 0.33
C LEU A 394 31.12 -60.07 -0.53
N ASP A 395 29.87 -59.90 -0.13
CA ASP A 395 28.70 -60.40 -0.84
C ASP A 395 28.40 -59.66 -2.15
N LYS A 396 29.05 -58.51 -2.37
CA LYS A 396 28.81 -57.67 -3.55
C LYS A 396 30.11 -57.11 -4.12
N ASP A 397 30.14 -57.03 -5.45
CA ASP A 397 31.15 -56.28 -6.20
C ASP A 397 30.66 -54.84 -6.35
N SER A 398 31.55 -53.86 -6.12
CA SER A 398 31.20 -52.46 -6.34
C SER A 398 31.60 -52.04 -7.76
N ALA A 399 30.74 -51.28 -8.43
CA ALA A 399 31.04 -50.74 -9.76
C ALA A 399 32.18 -49.70 -9.73
N ALA A 400 32.48 -49.13 -8.56
CA ALA A 400 33.55 -48.18 -8.33
C ALA A 400 34.49 -48.65 -7.19
N PRO A 401 35.75 -48.18 -7.14
CA PRO A 401 36.65 -48.54 -6.04
C PRO A 401 36.13 -48.01 -4.69
N ARG A 402 35.80 -48.91 -3.76
CA ARG A 402 35.42 -48.56 -2.39
C ARG A 402 36.61 -48.70 -1.47
N ALA A 403 36.94 -47.64 -0.73
CA ALA A 403 38.00 -47.66 0.26
C ALA A 403 37.48 -48.20 1.59
N TYR A 404 38.31 -49.00 2.26
CA TYR A 404 38.01 -49.60 3.55
C TYR A 404 39.18 -49.32 4.49
N VAL A 405 38.88 -48.94 5.73
CA VAL A 405 39.87 -48.87 6.80
C VAL A 405 39.80 -50.19 7.57
N ILE A 406 40.94 -50.86 7.67
CA ILE A 406 41.07 -52.14 8.36
C ILE A 406 41.66 -51.85 9.74
N HIS A 407 40.93 -52.22 10.77
CA HIS A 407 41.36 -52.16 12.15
C HIS A 407 41.66 -53.56 12.66
N ALA A 408 42.69 -53.69 13.49
CA ALA A 408 43.05 -54.93 14.15
C ALA A 408 43.17 -54.68 15.66
N ALA A 409 42.64 -55.62 16.46
CA ALA A 409 42.83 -55.62 17.90
C ALA A 409 43.51 -56.92 18.33
N ARG A 410 44.56 -56.79 19.14
CA ARG A 410 45.37 -57.90 19.67
C ARG A 410 44.98 -58.28 21.10
N GLN A 411 44.30 -57.38 21.80
CA GLN A 411 43.95 -57.52 23.20
C GLN A 411 42.72 -56.67 23.55
N LEU A 412 42.15 -56.93 24.71
CA LEU A 412 41.15 -56.05 25.33
C LEU A 412 41.87 -54.95 26.13
N ALA A 413 41.38 -53.72 26.03
CA ALA A 413 41.71 -52.61 26.90
C ALA A 413 40.46 -52.22 27.72
N GLY A 414 40.43 -52.62 29.00
CA GLY A 414 39.25 -52.45 29.84
C GLY A 414 38.08 -53.32 29.38
N ASN A 415 36.92 -52.71 29.12
CA ASN A 415 35.70 -53.40 28.65
C ASN A 415 35.57 -53.42 27.11
N GLY A 416 36.61 -52.99 26.37
CA GLY A 416 36.58 -52.92 24.91
C GLY A 416 37.84 -53.47 24.26
N TRP A 417 37.81 -53.68 22.95
CA TRP A 417 38.97 -54.10 22.16
C TRP A 417 39.92 -52.92 21.91
N ASP A 418 41.23 -53.18 22.02
CA ASP A 418 42.30 -52.22 21.73
C ASP A 418 42.53 -52.15 20.21
N TRP A 419 41.68 -51.39 19.52
CA TRP A 419 41.71 -51.26 18.07
C TRP A 419 42.86 -50.37 17.58
N THR A 420 43.63 -50.89 16.63
CA THR A 420 44.66 -50.14 15.91
C THR A 420 44.40 -50.21 14.41
N VAL A 421 44.63 -49.10 13.69
CA VAL A 421 44.51 -49.10 12.22
C VAL A 421 45.66 -49.92 11.65
N LEU A 422 45.33 -51.00 10.95
CA LEU A 422 46.29 -51.85 10.24
C LEU A 422 46.64 -51.27 8.88
N GLY A 423 45.67 -50.61 8.22
CA GLY A 423 45.85 -49.96 6.93
C GLY A 423 44.54 -49.59 6.27
N THR A 424 44.64 -49.15 5.02
CA THR A 424 43.51 -48.86 4.14
C THR A 424 43.69 -49.61 2.83
N ASN A 425 42.65 -50.28 2.36
CA ASN A 425 42.65 -51.00 1.08
C ASN A 425 41.36 -50.68 0.32
N SER A 426 41.35 -50.93 -0.99
CA SER A 426 40.17 -50.75 -1.82
C SER A 426 39.73 -52.06 -2.46
N SER A 427 38.43 -52.19 -2.73
CA SER A 427 37.89 -53.29 -3.52
C SER A 427 36.95 -52.79 -4.62
N THR A 428 36.95 -53.50 -5.76
CA THR A 428 36.01 -53.35 -6.90
C THR A 428 35.38 -54.68 -7.29
N ASN A 429 35.89 -55.79 -6.76
CA ASN A 429 35.59 -57.15 -7.21
C ASN A 429 35.15 -58.04 -6.04
N GLY A 430 34.61 -57.42 -4.99
CA GLY A 430 34.12 -58.11 -3.80
C GLY A 430 35.23 -58.75 -2.96
N ILE A 431 36.51 -58.57 -3.29
CA ILE A 431 37.62 -59.10 -2.51
C ILE A 431 38.36 -57.95 -1.83
N LEU A 432 38.38 -57.94 -0.50
CA LEU A 432 39.17 -57.02 0.31
C LEU A 432 40.37 -57.75 0.90
N PRO A 433 41.59 -57.53 0.40
CA PRO A 433 42.79 -58.15 0.95
C PRO A 433 43.19 -57.50 2.28
N ILE A 434 43.73 -58.30 3.18
CA ILE A 434 44.35 -57.89 4.45
C ILE A 434 45.75 -58.50 4.47
N ASN A 435 46.75 -57.64 4.24
CA ASN A 435 48.14 -58.08 4.14
C ASN A 435 48.71 -58.41 5.52
N ASN A 436 49.59 -59.42 5.60
CA ASN A 436 50.32 -59.84 6.81
C ASN A 436 49.43 -60.28 8.00
N ALA A 437 48.42 -61.10 7.74
CA ALA A 437 47.49 -61.67 8.74
C ALA A 437 48.08 -62.88 9.53
N THR A 438 49.27 -62.76 10.15
CA THR A 438 49.91 -63.84 10.95
C THR A 438 49.59 -63.77 12.46
N ASN A 439 49.29 -64.92 13.11
CA ASN A 439 48.70 -65.06 14.47
C ASN A 439 49.69 -64.83 15.65
N PRO A 440 49.26 -64.25 16.81
CA PRO A 440 48.12 -64.75 17.59
C PRO A 440 47.03 -63.69 17.94
N VAL A 441 45.78 -64.08 17.67
CA VAL A 441 44.47 -63.46 17.97
C VAL A 441 44.33 -62.00 17.56
N LEU A 442 43.99 -61.80 16.28
CA LEU A 442 43.61 -60.51 15.71
C LEU A 442 42.09 -60.52 15.46
N MET A 443 41.32 -59.76 16.23
CA MET A 443 39.98 -59.38 15.76
C MET A 443 40.15 -58.30 14.71
N PHE A 444 39.42 -58.40 13.60
CA PHE A 444 39.37 -57.38 12.57
C PHE A 444 38.05 -56.64 12.64
N LYS A 445 38.10 -55.33 12.45
CA LYS A 445 36.94 -54.48 12.20
C LYS A 445 37.21 -53.70 10.93
N ILE A 446 36.19 -53.60 10.10
CA ILE A 446 36.24 -52.78 8.89
C ILE A 446 35.31 -51.61 9.07
N THR A 447 35.78 -50.45 8.65
CA THR A 447 34.95 -49.25 8.56
C THR A 447 35.07 -48.69 7.16
N ILE A 448 33.94 -48.30 6.60
CA ILE A 448 33.88 -47.56 5.35
C ILE A 448 34.00 -46.08 5.72
N PRO A 449 34.99 -45.34 5.19
CA PRO A 449 35.00 -43.90 5.32
C PRO A 449 33.82 -43.30 4.55
N ALA A 450 33.26 -42.19 5.04
CA ALA A 450 32.19 -41.50 4.33
C ALA A 450 32.60 -41.25 2.87
N ALA A 451 31.69 -41.56 1.94
CA ALA A 451 31.93 -41.29 0.53
C ALA A 451 32.17 -39.79 0.31
N PRO A 452 33.12 -39.39 -0.56
CA PRO A 452 33.49 -38.00 -0.78
C PRO A 452 32.37 -37.14 -1.38
#